data_AF-R5MF89-F1
#
_entry.id   AF-R5MF89-F1
#
_cell.length_a   1.000
_cell.length_b   1.000
_cell.length_c   1.000
_cell.angle_alpha   90.00
_cell.angle_beta   90.00
_cell.angle_gamma   90.00
#
_symmetry.space_group_name_H-M   'P 1'
#
loop_
_entity.id
_entity.type
_entity.pdbx_description
1 polymer ?
#
loop_
_entity_poly.entity_id
_entity_poly.type
_entity_poly.pdbx_seq_one_letter_code
_entity_poly.pdbx_strand_id
1 'polypeptide(L)'
;MNDEPKKEILSLLESPELREYLMAPPEKLNCTQYAEIICGAPVSLYRKRELLLRLKAEVSEEERHDVEEMLYALDTARKPLESAELPGIRFIVELLGYNEKERSVDTLDGPFAVRSLAEAQQSIRAYRAEYDDNWTTQFWTMELYDWNAKPLSDGFPIAVRTYILSPEGEPQYFIQRPKMPGINPRCARAFGGNDLILPTPYKPGDILRIDCRPYTPLPFYCLLIQVRSGCCGLWCLFPNLNGSIGQGALLHGHYYATEYRFDFYRLISPLYRAELFTGELPENCSFMKLLSEKIHADPGYGDKVDEVLCDLKL
;
A
#
# COMPACT_ATOMS: atom_id res chain seq x y z
N MET A 1 -4.92 23.02 11.67
CA MET A 1 -3.71 22.83 10.86
C MET A 1 -3.65 23.86 9.74
N ASN A 2 -2.51 24.51 9.57
CA ASN A 2 -2.24 25.48 8.48
C ASN A 2 -2.28 24.82 7.08
N ASP A 3 -2.47 25.61 6.03
CA ASP A 3 -2.60 25.12 4.64
C ASP A 3 -1.32 24.49 4.08
N GLU A 4 -0.14 24.91 4.55
CA GLU A 4 1.14 24.44 4.03
C GLU A 4 1.45 22.98 4.44
N PRO A 5 1.38 22.58 5.73
CA PRO A 5 1.49 21.17 6.11
C PRO A 5 0.48 20.25 5.41
N LYS A 6 -0.76 20.73 5.20
CA LYS A 6 -1.80 19.99 4.47
C LYS A 6 -1.40 19.69 3.04
N LYS A 7 -0.97 20.73 2.31
CA LYS A 7 -0.52 20.59 0.92
C LYS A 7 0.64 19.61 0.79
N GLU A 8 1.58 19.67 1.73
CA GLU A 8 2.72 18.76 1.75
C GLU A 8 2.30 17.31 2.02
N ILE A 9 1.42 17.03 2.98
CA ILE A 9 0.91 15.69 3.24
C ILE A 9 0.12 15.17 2.03
N LEU A 10 -0.77 16.01 1.46
CA LEU A 10 -1.56 15.63 0.29
C LEU A 10 -0.72 15.49 -0.98
N SER A 11 0.47 16.08 -1.04
CA SER A 11 1.43 15.86 -2.14
C SER A 11 2.01 14.44 -2.18
N LEU A 12 1.87 13.68 -1.09
CA LEU A 12 2.24 12.26 -1.06
C LEU A 12 1.31 11.37 -1.89
N LEU A 13 0.10 11.86 -2.20
CA LEU A 13 -0.81 11.23 -3.15
C LEU A 13 -0.36 11.62 -4.56
N GLU A 14 0.04 10.63 -5.35
CA GLU A 14 0.44 10.85 -6.74
C GLU A 14 -0.80 11.05 -7.66
N SER A 15 -1.99 10.64 -7.21
CA SER A 15 -3.28 10.91 -7.86
C SER A 15 -3.64 12.40 -7.85
N PRO A 16 -3.60 13.10 -9.01
CA PRO A 16 -3.86 14.54 -9.06
C PRO A 16 -5.32 14.87 -8.76
N GLU A 17 -6.28 14.08 -9.26
CA GLU A 17 -7.71 14.30 -9.05
C GLU A 17 -8.10 14.14 -7.58
N LEU A 18 -7.57 13.11 -6.92
CA LEU A 18 -7.81 12.89 -5.50
C LEU A 18 -7.22 14.04 -4.67
N ARG A 19 -5.99 14.46 -4.98
CA ARG A 19 -5.33 15.57 -4.28
C ARG A 19 -6.12 16.87 -4.41
N GLU A 20 -6.58 17.22 -5.61
CA GLU A 20 -7.40 18.41 -5.84
C GLU A 20 -8.71 18.34 -5.06
N TYR A 21 -9.38 17.18 -5.08
CA TYR A 21 -10.62 16.95 -4.37
C TYR A 21 -10.49 17.08 -2.84
N LEU A 22 -9.39 16.61 -2.27
CA LEU A 22 -9.12 16.67 -0.83
C LEU A 22 -8.68 18.07 -0.36
N MET A 23 -8.07 18.85 -1.26
CA MET A 23 -7.73 20.26 -1.02
C MET A 23 -8.93 21.21 -1.12
N ALA A 24 -10.01 20.81 -1.80
CA ALA A 24 -11.18 21.65 -2.02
C ALA A 24 -11.99 21.90 -0.73
N PRO A 25 -12.39 23.15 -0.43
CA PRO A 25 -13.26 23.45 0.70
C PRO A 25 -14.66 22.81 0.58
N PRO A 26 -15.32 22.43 1.69
CA PRO A 26 -14.78 22.37 3.06
C PRO A 26 -13.76 21.23 3.23
N GLU A 27 -12.87 21.36 4.20
CA GLU A 27 -11.91 20.30 4.55
C GLU A 27 -12.64 18.99 4.84
N LYS A 28 -12.22 17.92 4.14
CA LYS A 28 -12.88 16.60 4.19
C LYS A 28 -12.18 15.59 5.07
N LEU A 29 -10.98 15.93 5.55
CA LEU A 29 -10.10 15.03 6.27
C LEU A 29 -10.01 15.40 7.73
N ASN A 30 -10.03 14.38 8.59
CA ASN A 30 -9.66 14.51 9.99
C ASN A 30 -8.16 14.23 10.21
N CYS A 31 -7.68 14.51 11.41
CA CYS A 31 -6.30 14.28 11.83
C CYS A 31 -5.81 12.85 11.53
N THR A 32 -6.60 11.83 11.90
CA THR A 32 -6.27 10.42 11.68
C THR A 32 -6.06 10.12 10.20
N GLN A 33 -6.90 10.66 9.31
CA GLN A 33 -6.76 10.44 7.87
C GLN A 33 -5.49 11.07 7.29
N TYR A 34 -5.08 12.25 7.77
CA TYR A 34 -3.76 12.80 7.40
C TYR A 34 -2.62 11.90 7.89
N ALA A 35 -2.74 11.36 9.10
CA ALA A 35 -1.76 10.42 9.63
C ALA A 35 -1.69 9.12 8.81
N GLU A 36 -2.84 8.58 8.38
CA GLU A 36 -2.90 7.39 7.51
C GLU A 36 -2.31 7.64 6.12
N ILE A 37 -2.48 8.85 5.55
CA ILE A 37 -1.79 9.26 4.31
C ILE A 37 -0.27 9.28 4.52
N ILE A 38 0.22 9.79 5.65
CA ILE A 38 1.65 9.78 5.92
C ILE A 38 2.17 8.34 6.07
N CYS A 39 1.48 7.52 6.87
CA CYS A 39 1.91 6.17 7.18
C CYS A 39 1.91 5.24 5.95
N GLY A 40 0.95 5.38 5.03
CA GLY A 40 0.85 4.56 3.83
C GLY A 40 1.70 5.03 2.64
N ALA A 41 2.24 6.25 2.67
CA ALA A 41 2.95 6.83 1.53
C ALA A 41 4.25 6.07 1.18
N PRO A 42 4.65 6.00 -0.11
CA PRO A 42 5.90 5.36 -0.54
C PRO A 42 7.12 6.27 -0.31
N VAL A 43 7.26 6.76 0.92
CA VAL A 43 8.40 7.58 1.38
C VAL A 43 9.09 6.89 2.56
N SER A 44 10.31 7.34 2.90
CA SER A 44 11.07 6.71 3.98
C SER A 44 10.36 6.74 5.33
N LEU A 45 10.60 5.73 6.17
CA LEU A 45 10.19 5.74 7.58
C LEU A 45 10.69 6.99 8.33
N TYR A 46 11.83 7.54 7.90
CA TYR A 46 12.38 8.79 8.43
C TYR A 46 11.50 10.00 8.11
N ARG A 47 11.11 10.13 6.85
CA ARG A 47 10.23 11.19 6.37
C ARG A 47 8.83 11.09 6.98
N LYS A 48 8.29 9.87 7.13
CA LYS A 48 7.00 9.64 7.81
C LYS A 48 6.99 10.20 9.22
N ARG A 49 8.05 9.94 10.00
CA ARG A 49 8.17 10.44 11.37
C ARG A 49 8.20 11.96 11.44
N GLU A 50 8.95 12.59 10.55
CA GLU A 50 9.04 14.06 10.48
C GLU A 50 7.65 14.67 10.25
N LEU A 51 6.90 14.14 9.27
CA LEU A 51 5.56 14.62 8.95
C LEU A 51 4.56 14.35 10.09
N LEU A 52 4.63 13.17 10.73
CA LEU A 52 3.77 12.84 11.87
C LEU A 52 4.04 13.74 13.09
N LEU A 53 5.30 14.08 13.37
CA LEU A 53 5.65 15.02 14.45
C LEU A 53 5.12 16.43 14.17
N ARG A 54 5.21 16.88 12.92
CA ARG A 54 4.64 18.16 12.49
C ARG A 54 3.11 18.15 12.58
N LEU A 55 2.47 17.08 12.12
CA LEU A 55 1.01 16.89 12.27
C LEU A 55 0.61 16.93 13.74
N LYS A 56 1.31 16.19 14.61
CA LYS A 56 1.07 16.18 16.06
C LYS A 56 1.13 17.58 16.68
N ALA A 57 2.06 18.43 16.24
CA ALA A 57 2.19 19.79 16.75
C ALA A 57 1.00 20.71 16.38
N GLU A 58 0.31 20.41 15.29
CA GLU A 58 -0.76 21.24 14.70
C GLU A 58 -2.18 20.85 15.15
N VAL A 59 -2.34 19.70 15.82
CA VAL A 59 -3.65 19.14 16.20
C VAL A 59 -3.91 19.29 17.69
N SER A 60 -5.18 19.32 18.08
CA SER A 60 -5.60 19.42 19.49
C SER A 60 -5.23 18.14 20.27
N GLU A 61 -5.11 18.22 21.59
CA GLU A 61 -4.76 17.05 22.43
C GLU A 61 -5.76 15.89 22.26
N GLU A 62 -7.04 16.21 22.09
CA GLU A 62 -8.12 15.24 21.90
C GLU A 62 -8.00 14.43 20.60
N GLU A 63 -7.34 15.00 19.57
CA GLU A 63 -7.17 14.39 18.23
C GLU A 63 -5.80 13.73 18.04
N ARG A 64 -4.91 13.79 19.05
CA ARG A 64 -3.53 13.29 18.95
C ARG A 64 -3.39 11.79 19.14
N HIS A 65 -4.37 11.14 19.76
CA HIS A 65 -4.22 9.75 20.23
C HIS A 65 -3.73 8.80 19.12
N ASP A 66 -4.41 8.78 17.97
CA ASP A 66 -4.03 7.92 16.84
C ASP A 66 -2.64 8.29 16.29
N VAL A 67 -2.31 9.58 16.21
CA VAL A 67 -1.00 10.07 15.73
C VAL A 67 0.12 9.63 16.68
N GLU A 68 -0.13 9.66 17.99
CA GLU A 68 0.81 9.23 19.01
C GLU A 68 1.05 7.72 18.97
N GLU A 69 -0.01 6.92 18.78
CA GLU A 69 0.13 5.47 18.59
C GLU A 69 0.92 5.14 17.32
N MET A 70 0.65 5.83 16.20
CA MET A 70 1.39 5.65 14.95
C MET A 70 2.87 6.07 15.10
N LEU A 71 3.15 7.18 15.79
CA LEU A 71 4.52 7.60 16.10
C LEU A 71 5.25 6.56 16.98
N TYR A 72 4.57 6.03 18.00
CA TYR A 72 5.16 5.01 18.87
C TYR A 72 5.47 3.71 18.11
N ALA A 73 4.57 3.27 17.24
CA ALA A 73 4.79 2.12 16.36
C ALA A 73 6.00 2.37 15.43
N LEU A 74 6.08 3.54 14.80
CA LEU A 74 7.17 3.93 13.91
C LEU A 74 8.51 4.03 14.63
N ASP A 75 8.56 4.64 15.80
CA ASP A 75 9.80 4.81 16.58
C ASP A 75 10.32 3.45 17.07
N THR A 76 9.41 2.57 17.47
CA THR A 76 9.74 1.18 17.80
C THR A 76 10.24 0.41 16.57
N ALA A 77 9.66 0.69 15.40
CA ALA A 77 10.11 0.13 14.13
C ALA A 77 11.51 0.59 13.74
N ARG A 78 11.84 1.86 13.95
CA ARG A 78 13.10 2.47 13.54
C ARG A 78 14.28 2.18 14.46
N LYS A 79 14.05 2.00 15.77
CA LYS A 79 15.12 1.85 16.76
C LYS A 79 16.22 0.84 16.37
N PRO A 80 15.91 -0.37 15.86
CA PRO A 80 16.94 -1.32 15.46
C PRO A 80 17.68 -0.94 14.16
N LEU A 81 17.08 -0.12 13.30
CA LEU A 81 17.71 0.36 12.07
C LEU A 81 18.79 1.42 12.36
N GLU A 82 18.61 2.19 13.42
CA GLU A 82 19.49 3.29 13.83
C GLU A 82 20.61 2.86 14.78
N SER A 83 20.49 1.67 15.37
CA SER A 83 21.46 1.16 16.32
C SER A 83 22.59 0.43 15.59
N ALA A 84 23.82 0.93 15.73
CA ALA A 84 25.00 0.24 15.23
C ALA A 84 25.19 -1.09 16.01
N GLU A 85 25.03 -2.21 15.30
CA GLU A 85 25.35 -3.56 15.77
C GLU A 85 24.79 -3.93 17.16
N LEU A 86 23.46 -4.05 17.27
CA LEU A 86 22.84 -4.60 18.47
C LEU A 86 23.19 -6.09 18.65
N PRO A 87 23.75 -6.50 19.81
CA PRO A 87 24.00 -7.91 20.10
C PRO A 87 22.73 -8.76 19.96
N GLY A 88 22.79 -9.83 19.17
CA GLY A 88 21.66 -10.73 18.92
C GLY A 88 20.72 -10.29 17.81
N ILE A 89 20.85 -9.08 17.25
CA ILE A 89 20.07 -8.67 16.09
C ILE A 89 20.78 -9.09 14.79
N ARG A 90 20.02 -9.67 13.86
CA ARG A 90 20.49 -10.04 12.52
C ARG A 90 19.49 -9.58 11.48
N PHE A 91 20.00 -9.15 10.33
CA PHE A 91 19.18 -8.80 9.18
C PHE A 91 19.44 -9.76 8.03
N ILE A 92 18.37 -10.17 7.37
CA ILE A 92 18.39 -10.95 6.14
C ILE A 92 17.73 -10.12 5.05
N VAL A 93 18.42 -9.90 3.94
CA VAL A 93 17.94 -9.12 2.79
C VAL A 93 17.66 -10.05 1.62
N GLU A 94 16.53 -9.85 0.96
CA GLU A 94 16.10 -10.61 -0.21
C GLU A 94 15.63 -9.65 -1.30
N LEU A 95 16.00 -9.95 -2.55
CA LEU A 95 15.45 -9.28 -3.73
C LEU A 95 14.16 -10.00 -4.12
N LEU A 96 13.07 -9.27 -4.18
CA LEU A 96 11.79 -9.80 -4.62
C LEU A 96 11.40 -9.21 -5.97
N GLY A 97 10.64 -10.00 -6.72
CA GLY A 97 10.04 -9.56 -7.96
C GLY A 97 8.89 -10.46 -8.39
N TYR A 98 8.21 -10.03 -9.45
CA TYR A 98 7.07 -10.77 -9.96
C TYR A 98 7.48 -11.99 -10.78
N ASN A 99 6.91 -13.15 -10.44
CA ASN A 99 7.03 -14.39 -11.19
C ASN A 99 5.76 -14.59 -12.02
N GLU A 100 5.85 -14.44 -13.34
CA GLU A 100 4.70 -14.55 -14.26
C GLU A 100 4.05 -15.94 -14.23
N LYS A 101 4.84 -17.00 -14.03
CA LYS A 101 4.36 -18.39 -14.03
C LYS A 101 3.51 -18.68 -12.80
N GLU A 102 4.01 -18.30 -11.64
CA GLU A 102 3.32 -18.50 -10.35
C GLU A 102 2.30 -17.39 -10.06
N ARG A 103 2.34 -16.30 -10.84
CA ARG A 103 1.51 -15.09 -10.69
C ARG A 103 1.58 -14.51 -9.28
N SER A 104 2.77 -14.55 -8.70
CA SER A 104 3.04 -14.12 -7.34
C SER A 104 4.33 -13.32 -7.28
N VAL A 105 4.54 -12.64 -6.16
CA VAL A 105 5.87 -12.15 -5.81
C VAL A 105 6.70 -13.32 -5.29
N ASP A 106 7.91 -13.47 -5.80
CA ASP A 106 8.84 -14.53 -5.42
C ASP A 106 10.22 -13.93 -5.10
N THR A 107 11.05 -14.72 -4.43
CA THR A 107 12.45 -14.36 -4.17
C THR A 107 13.26 -14.57 -5.43
N LEU A 108 13.79 -13.48 -5.99
CA LEU A 108 14.67 -13.51 -7.14
C LEU A 108 16.12 -13.81 -6.74
N ASP A 109 16.55 -13.26 -5.60
CA ASP A 109 17.91 -13.45 -5.09
C ASP A 109 18.00 -13.23 -3.56
N GLY A 110 19.10 -13.71 -2.98
CA GLY A 110 19.30 -13.85 -1.54
C GLY A 110 19.01 -15.28 -1.06
N PRO A 111 18.94 -15.51 0.26
CA PRO A 111 19.05 -14.53 1.33
C PRO A 111 20.49 -14.01 1.56
N PHE A 112 20.62 -12.70 1.77
CA PHE A 112 21.89 -12.05 2.11
C PHE A 112 21.90 -11.58 3.57
N ALA A 113 22.85 -12.07 4.36
CA ALA A 113 23.00 -11.62 5.74
C ALA A 113 23.73 -10.27 5.80
N VAL A 114 23.17 -9.33 6.56
CA VAL A 114 23.76 -8.01 6.83
C VAL A 114 23.62 -7.65 8.31
N ARG A 115 24.48 -6.75 8.80
CA ARG A 115 24.55 -6.35 10.21
C ARG A 115 23.78 -5.07 10.50
N SER A 116 23.50 -4.27 9.49
CA SER A 116 22.85 -2.98 9.64
C SER A 116 22.11 -2.55 8.37
N LEU A 117 21.22 -1.56 8.51
CA LEU A 117 20.59 -0.91 7.37
C LEU A 117 21.63 -0.25 6.44
N ALA A 118 22.67 0.38 7.00
CA ALA A 118 23.71 1.03 6.20
C ALA A 118 24.46 0.04 5.29
N GLU A 119 24.79 -1.14 5.83
CA GLU A 119 25.39 -2.24 5.06
C GLU A 119 24.42 -2.77 4.00
N ALA A 120 23.14 -2.98 4.34
CA ALA A 120 22.11 -3.38 3.39
C ALA A 120 22.03 -2.40 2.21
N GLN A 121 21.94 -1.10 2.50
CA GLN A 121 21.85 -0.03 1.50
C GLN A 121 23.09 0.06 0.62
N GLN A 122 24.29 -0.12 1.20
CA GLN A 122 25.52 -0.15 0.43
C GLN A 122 25.55 -1.35 -0.52
N SER A 123 25.19 -2.54 -0.04
CA SER A 123 25.16 -3.77 -0.83
C SER A 123 24.10 -3.72 -1.92
N ILE A 124 22.90 -3.21 -1.63
CA ILE A 124 21.84 -3.02 -2.63
C ILE A 124 22.31 -2.08 -3.74
N ARG A 125 22.94 -0.95 -3.41
CA ARG A 125 23.47 -0.03 -4.44
C ARG A 125 24.56 -0.68 -5.29
N ALA A 126 25.44 -1.47 -4.68
CA ALA A 126 26.48 -2.19 -5.41
C ALA A 126 25.87 -3.26 -6.34
N TYR A 127 24.92 -4.04 -5.85
CA TYR A 127 24.18 -5.03 -6.63
C TYR A 127 23.53 -4.38 -7.85
N ARG A 128 22.79 -3.28 -7.65
CA ARG A 128 22.14 -2.55 -8.75
C ARG A 128 23.10 -1.97 -9.77
N ALA A 129 24.31 -1.61 -9.36
CA ALA A 129 25.32 -1.09 -10.28
C ALA A 129 25.95 -2.20 -11.14
N GLU A 130 25.88 -3.45 -10.68
CA GLU A 130 26.40 -4.63 -11.39
C GLU A 130 25.38 -5.21 -12.38
N TYR A 131 24.09 -5.17 -12.04
CA TYR A 131 23.02 -5.76 -12.85
C TYR A 131 22.17 -4.70 -13.57
N ASP A 132 22.16 -4.76 -14.90
CA ASP A 132 21.27 -3.98 -15.77
C ASP A 132 19.91 -4.68 -15.92
N ASP A 133 19.05 -4.52 -14.91
CA ASP A 133 17.75 -5.20 -14.81
C ASP A 133 16.57 -4.20 -14.76
N ASN A 134 15.36 -4.72 -15.00
CA ASN A 134 14.11 -3.98 -14.89
C ASN A 134 13.69 -3.83 -13.42
N TRP A 135 14.25 -2.82 -12.75
CA TRP A 135 13.92 -2.46 -11.37
C TRP A 135 12.48 -1.95 -11.16
N THR A 136 11.66 -1.84 -12.22
CA THR A 136 10.31 -1.26 -12.11
C THR A 136 9.31 -2.14 -11.38
N THR A 137 9.58 -3.45 -11.25
CA THR A 137 8.72 -4.44 -10.57
C THR A 137 9.46 -5.22 -9.51
N GLN A 138 10.63 -4.71 -9.09
CA GLN A 138 11.49 -5.36 -8.12
C GLN A 138 11.66 -4.47 -6.91
N PHE A 139 11.69 -5.07 -5.73
CA PHE A 139 11.89 -4.37 -4.48
C PHE A 139 12.59 -5.28 -3.48
N TRP A 140 13.10 -4.72 -2.40
CA TRP A 140 13.85 -5.48 -1.41
C TRP A 140 13.01 -5.68 -0.16
N THR A 141 13.18 -6.84 0.48
CA THR A 141 12.74 -7.05 1.86
C THR A 141 13.93 -7.22 2.76
N MET A 142 13.83 -6.72 3.99
CA MET A 142 14.82 -6.93 5.03
C MET A 142 14.15 -7.45 6.29
N GLU A 143 14.41 -8.71 6.62
CA GLU A 143 13.88 -9.35 7.81
C GLU A 143 14.83 -9.13 8.99
N LEU A 144 14.29 -8.67 10.11
CA LEU A 144 14.97 -8.50 11.38
C LEU A 144 14.66 -9.70 12.26
N TYR A 145 15.73 -10.38 12.67
CA TYR A 145 15.71 -11.42 13.67
C TYR A 145 16.33 -10.91 14.97
N ASP A 146 15.68 -11.22 16.09
CA ASP A 146 16.20 -10.95 17.43
C ASP A 146 16.45 -12.27 18.15
N TRP A 147 17.72 -12.65 18.33
CA TRP A 147 18.12 -13.87 19.05
C TRP A 147 17.83 -13.82 20.54
N ASN A 148 17.44 -12.66 21.08
CA ASN A 148 16.94 -12.55 22.44
C ASN A 148 15.42 -12.76 22.51
N ALA A 149 14.72 -12.73 21.38
CA ALA A 149 13.29 -13.02 21.34
C ALA A 149 13.03 -14.52 21.53
N LYS A 150 11.88 -14.83 22.12
CA LYS A 150 11.46 -16.23 22.33
C LYS A 150 11.30 -16.91 20.96
N PRO A 151 11.97 -18.04 20.71
CA PRO A 151 11.80 -18.78 19.46
C PRO A 151 10.40 -19.42 19.41
N LEU A 152 10.08 -19.98 18.23
CA LEU A 152 8.93 -20.86 18.07
C LEU A 152 9.05 -22.13 18.93
N SER A 153 7.96 -22.89 19.02
CA SER A 153 7.90 -24.13 19.78
C SER A 153 8.90 -25.20 19.30
N ASP A 154 9.32 -25.14 18.06
CA ASP A 154 10.34 -26.02 17.46
C ASP A 154 11.78 -25.51 17.66
N GLY A 155 11.95 -24.37 18.34
CA GLY A 155 13.25 -23.76 18.62
C GLY A 155 13.78 -22.86 17.51
N PHE A 156 13.12 -22.79 16.35
CA PHE A 156 13.55 -21.87 15.30
C PHE A 156 13.13 -20.44 15.63
N PRO A 157 14.02 -19.47 15.43
CA PRO A 157 13.68 -18.08 15.59
C PRO A 157 12.91 -17.57 14.36
N ILE A 158 12.08 -16.55 14.56
CA ILE A 158 11.30 -15.93 13.50
C ILE A 158 11.70 -14.49 13.30
N ALA A 159 11.52 -13.99 12.09
CA ALA A 159 11.61 -12.57 11.81
C ALA A 159 10.59 -11.85 12.70
N VAL A 160 11.10 -11.00 13.61
CA VAL A 160 10.23 -10.20 14.48
C VAL A 160 9.73 -8.95 13.75
N ARG A 161 10.38 -8.60 12.63
CA ARG A 161 9.93 -7.54 11.74
C ARG A 161 10.44 -7.77 10.32
N THR A 162 9.61 -7.48 9.33
CA THR A 162 10.02 -7.43 7.93
C THR A 162 9.88 -5.99 7.46
N TYR A 163 10.96 -5.38 6.99
CA TYR A 163 10.91 -4.08 6.32
C TYR A 163 10.73 -4.30 4.83
N ILE A 164 9.96 -3.44 4.19
CA ILE A 164 9.86 -3.34 2.74
C ILE A 164 10.62 -2.09 2.33
N LEU A 165 11.58 -2.27 1.43
CA LEU A 165 12.52 -1.26 1.02
C LEU A 165 12.22 -0.88 -0.43
N SER A 166 12.43 0.39 -0.75
CA SER A 166 12.41 0.84 -2.14
C SER A 166 13.48 0.09 -2.95
N PRO A 167 13.41 0.14 -4.29
CA PRO A 167 14.47 -0.42 -5.12
C PRO A 167 15.88 0.09 -4.74
N GLU A 168 16.01 1.30 -4.18
CA GLU A 168 17.26 1.93 -3.75
C GLU A 168 17.72 1.49 -2.34
N GLY A 169 16.94 0.64 -1.66
CA GLY A 169 17.22 0.17 -0.31
C GLY A 169 16.71 1.10 0.80
N GLU A 170 15.80 2.03 0.50
CA GLU A 170 15.24 2.91 1.54
C GLU A 170 14.05 2.22 2.24
N PRO A 171 14.05 2.05 3.58
CA PRO A 171 12.91 1.45 4.28
C PRO A 171 11.67 2.35 4.18
N GLN A 172 10.60 1.83 3.57
CA GLN A 172 9.34 2.55 3.38
C GLN A 172 8.22 2.03 4.26
N TYR A 173 8.20 0.72 4.51
CA TYR A 173 7.15 0.04 5.26
C TYR A 173 7.72 -1.00 6.22
N PHE A 174 6.89 -1.45 7.16
CA PHE A 174 7.26 -2.56 8.02
C PHE A 174 6.05 -3.41 8.41
N ILE A 175 6.30 -4.70 8.56
CA ILE A 175 5.36 -5.68 9.08
C ILE A 175 5.92 -6.18 10.40
N GLN A 176 5.18 -5.99 11.49
CA GLN A 176 5.59 -6.45 12.82
C GLN A 176 5.01 -7.84 13.14
N ARG A 177 5.85 -8.74 13.67
CA ARG A 177 5.44 -10.07 14.16
C ARG A 177 6.15 -10.39 15.48
N PRO A 178 5.48 -10.82 16.57
CA PRO A 178 4.04 -10.79 16.82
C PRO A 178 3.51 -9.34 16.92
N LYS A 179 2.19 -9.17 16.93
CA LYS A 179 1.53 -7.86 17.09
C LYS A 179 2.11 -7.09 18.29
N MET A 180 2.31 -5.78 18.13
CA MET A 180 2.80 -4.93 19.22
C MET A 180 1.80 -4.92 20.38
N PRO A 181 2.21 -5.33 21.60
CA PRO A 181 1.33 -5.27 22.76
C PRO A 181 0.90 -3.83 23.06
N GLY A 182 -0.39 -3.62 23.31
CA GLY A 182 -0.93 -2.33 23.75
C GLY A 182 -1.06 -1.26 22.65
N ILE A 183 -0.79 -1.59 21.39
CA ILE A 183 -1.03 -0.68 20.25
C ILE A 183 -2.27 -1.13 19.48
N ASN A 184 -3.12 -0.19 19.08
CA ASN A 184 -4.21 -0.48 18.17
C ASN A 184 -3.68 -1.12 16.86
N PRO A 185 -4.14 -2.33 16.49
CA PRO A 185 -3.69 -2.98 15.26
C PRO A 185 -3.91 -2.17 13.98
N ARG A 186 -4.82 -1.18 13.98
CA ARG A 186 -4.98 -0.22 12.88
C ARG A 186 -3.75 0.67 12.72
N CYS A 187 -3.22 1.22 13.81
CA CYS A 187 -2.07 2.14 13.79
C CYS A 187 -0.80 1.44 13.30
N ALA A 188 -0.56 0.20 13.72
CA ALA A 188 0.55 -0.60 13.20
C ALA A 188 0.35 -0.98 11.72
N ARG A 189 -0.89 -1.25 11.30
CA ARG A 189 -1.23 -1.54 9.90
C ARG A 189 -1.17 -0.33 8.99
N ALA A 190 -1.20 0.90 9.51
CA ALA A 190 -1.11 2.10 8.69
C ALA A 190 0.21 2.19 7.91
N PHE A 191 1.27 1.50 8.35
CA PHE A 191 2.59 1.48 7.70
C PHE A 191 2.70 0.43 6.57
N GLY A 192 1.71 0.39 5.69
CA GLY A 192 1.60 -0.51 4.55
C GLY A 192 0.15 -0.99 4.33
N GLY A 193 -0.11 -1.79 3.31
CA GLY A 193 -1.42 -2.40 3.05
C GLY A 193 -2.42 -1.52 2.30
N ASN A 194 -3.60 -2.09 2.04
CA ASN A 194 -4.58 -1.52 1.09
C ASN A 194 -5.62 -0.58 1.74
N ASP A 195 -5.76 -0.57 3.06
CA ASP A 195 -6.90 0.00 3.80
C ASP A 195 -6.84 1.54 4.03
N LEU A 196 -6.39 2.32 3.05
CA LEU A 196 -6.47 3.78 3.14
C LEU A 196 -7.90 4.24 2.78
N ILE A 197 -8.64 4.73 3.77
CA ILE A 197 -10.05 5.13 3.61
C ILE A 197 -10.15 6.65 3.56
N LEU A 198 -10.27 7.18 2.34
CA LEU A 198 -10.44 8.61 2.08
C LEU A 198 -11.74 8.87 1.33
N PRO A 199 -12.37 10.04 1.52
CA PRO A 199 -13.37 10.50 0.57
C PRO A 199 -12.71 10.72 -0.79
N THR A 200 -13.39 10.33 -1.88
CA THR A 200 -12.81 10.37 -3.23
C THR A 200 -13.67 11.18 -4.20
N PRO A 201 -13.10 11.70 -5.30
CA PRO A 201 -13.87 12.39 -6.34
C PRO A 201 -14.61 11.45 -7.29
N TYR A 202 -14.30 10.15 -7.23
CA TYR A 202 -14.74 9.18 -8.23
C TYR A 202 -16.23 8.88 -8.13
N LYS A 203 -16.81 8.47 -9.24
CA LYS A 203 -18.25 8.23 -9.41
C LYS A 203 -18.50 6.85 -10.02
N PRO A 204 -19.70 6.27 -9.83
CA PRO A 204 -20.12 5.11 -10.60
C PRO A 204 -19.96 5.37 -12.10
N GLY A 205 -19.36 4.43 -12.82
CA GLY A 205 -19.04 4.51 -14.24
C GLY A 205 -17.60 4.96 -14.52
N ASP A 206 -16.88 5.52 -13.54
CA ASP A 206 -15.47 5.88 -13.73
C ASP A 206 -14.60 4.64 -13.89
N ILE A 207 -13.70 4.68 -14.87
CA ILE A 207 -12.66 3.67 -15.04
C ILE A 207 -11.38 4.22 -14.43
N LEU A 208 -10.78 3.44 -13.52
CA LEU A 208 -9.53 3.81 -12.88
C LEU A 208 -8.39 2.97 -13.46
N ARG A 209 -7.26 3.64 -13.73
CA ARG A 209 -5.95 3.01 -13.93
C ARG A 209 -5.19 3.09 -12.61
N ILE A 210 -4.61 1.98 -12.16
CA ILE A 210 -3.93 1.86 -10.86
C ILE A 210 -2.56 1.24 -11.09
N ASP A 211 -1.49 1.97 -10.78
CA ASP A 211 -0.11 1.55 -11.03
C ASP A 211 0.72 1.52 -9.74
N CYS A 212 0.61 0.42 -8.98
CA CYS A 212 1.27 0.25 -7.69
C CYS A 212 2.69 -0.35 -7.77
N ARG A 213 3.36 -0.25 -8.93
CA ARG A 213 4.76 -0.69 -9.09
C ARG A 213 5.72 -0.02 -8.07
N PRO A 214 6.74 -0.71 -7.54
CA PRO A 214 7.16 -2.08 -7.89
C PRO A 214 6.39 -3.19 -7.19
N TYR A 215 5.41 -2.86 -6.33
CA TYR A 215 4.68 -3.84 -5.51
C TYR A 215 3.66 -4.64 -6.30
N THR A 216 3.26 -4.13 -7.46
CA THR A 216 2.49 -4.85 -8.48
C THR A 216 3.29 -4.95 -9.78
N PRO A 217 3.03 -5.95 -10.65
CA PRO A 217 3.81 -6.14 -11.87
C PRO A 217 3.45 -5.21 -13.03
N LEU A 218 2.21 -4.71 -13.07
CA LEU A 218 1.72 -3.85 -14.12
C LEU A 218 0.62 -2.92 -13.60
N PRO A 219 0.25 -1.89 -14.38
CA PRO A 219 -0.97 -1.12 -14.14
C PRO A 219 -2.21 -2.01 -14.32
N PHE A 220 -3.14 -1.92 -13.39
CA PHE A 220 -4.44 -2.58 -13.47
C PHE A 220 -5.55 -1.58 -13.76
N TYR A 221 -6.68 -2.08 -14.26
CA TYR A 221 -7.84 -1.28 -14.60
C TYR A 221 -9.07 -1.85 -13.90
N CYS A 222 -9.90 -0.98 -13.36
CA CYS A 222 -11.19 -1.36 -12.80
C CYS A 222 -12.26 -0.32 -13.11
N LEU A 223 -13.50 -0.76 -13.28
CA LEU A 223 -14.68 0.08 -13.47
C LEU A 223 -15.41 0.21 -12.14
N LEU A 224 -15.57 1.42 -11.62
CA LEU A 224 -16.41 1.67 -10.44
C LEU A 224 -17.88 1.49 -10.80
N ILE A 225 -18.60 0.69 -10.01
CA ILE A 225 -20.03 0.47 -10.20
C ILE A 225 -20.87 0.97 -9.03
N GLN A 226 -20.28 1.09 -7.83
CA GLN A 226 -20.92 1.72 -6.68
C GLN A 226 -19.89 2.58 -5.94
N VAL A 227 -20.34 3.75 -5.47
CA VAL A 227 -19.54 4.66 -4.65
C VAL A 227 -20.36 5.05 -3.41
N ARG A 228 -19.88 4.63 -2.24
CA ARG A 228 -20.51 4.79 -0.92
C ARG A 228 -19.43 5.15 0.12
N SER A 229 -19.82 5.48 1.34
CA SER A 229 -18.87 5.67 2.43
C SER A 229 -18.38 4.33 3.01
N GLY A 230 -17.21 4.34 3.63
CA GLY A 230 -16.61 3.17 4.30
C GLY A 230 -15.60 2.40 3.45
N CYS A 231 -15.03 1.33 4.04
CA CYS A 231 -13.95 0.56 3.41
C CYS A 231 -14.39 -0.20 2.15
N CYS A 232 -15.63 -0.68 2.10
CA CYS A 232 -16.22 -1.29 0.91
C CYS A 232 -16.89 -0.28 -0.02
N GLY A 233 -16.69 1.02 0.23
CA GLY A 233 -17.42 2.10 -0.42
C GLY A 233 -17.16 2.22 -1.91
N LEU A 234 -15.96 1.87 -2.37
CA LEU A 234 -15.60 1.85 -3.79
C LEU A 234 -15.70 0.42 -4.30
N TRP A 235 -16.84 0.06 -4.88
CA TRP A 235 -17.09 -1.27 -5.44
C TRP A 235 -16.89 -1.25 -6.95
N CYS A 236 -16.11 -2.20 -7.46
CA CYS A 236 -15.66 -2.16 -8.84
C CYS A 236 -15.67 -3.53 -9.52
N LEU A 237 -15.59 -3.49 -10.85
CA LEU A 237 -15.41 -4.63 -11.74
C LEU A 237 -14.01 -4.63 -12.33
N PHE A 238 -13.42 -5.81 -12.49
CA PHE A 238 -12.08 -5.99 -13.07
C PHE A 238 -12.02 -7.31 -13.85
N PRO A 239 -11.11 -7.46 -14.83
CA PRO A 239 -11.00 -8.70 -15.58
C PRO A 239 -10.30 -9.79 -14.76
N ASN A 240 -10.85 -11.00 -14.77
CA ASN A 240 -10.14 -12.20 -14.33
C ASN A 240 -9.33 -12.80 -15.48
N LEU A 241 -8.36 -13.66 -15.16
CA LEU A 241 -7.48 -14.25 -16.17
C LEU A 241 -8.16 -15.30 -17.05
N ASN A 242 -9.27 -15.87 -16.57
CA ASN A 242 -10.11 -16.80 -17.34
C ASN A 242 -11.12 -16.09 -18.27
N GLY A 243 -11.08 -14.75 -18.38
CA GLY A 243 -12.00 -13.96 -19.19
C GLY A 243 -13.33 -13.62 -18.51
N SER A 244 -13.58 -14.10 -17.29
CA SER A 244 -14.74 -13.68 -16.48
C SER A 244 -14.52 -12.29 -15.86
N ILE A 245 -15.60 -11.71 -15.34
CA ILE A 245 -15.57 -10.42 -14.64
C ILE A 245 -15.51 -10.67 -13.13
N GLY A 246 -14.45 -10.21 -12.49
CA GLY A 246 -14.33 -10.11 -11.04
C GLY A 246 -15.04 -8.86 -10.52
N GLN A 247 -15.45 -8.90 -9.25
CA GLN A 247 -16.02 -7.74 -8.57
C GLN A 247 -15.53 -7.68 -7.12
N GLY A 248 -15.44 -6.48 -6.56
CA GLY A 248 -15.10 -6.30 -5.15
C GLY A 248 -14.77 -4.88 -4.76
N ALA A 249 -14.46 -4.72 -3.47
CA ALA A 249 -14.06 -3.45 -2.88
C ALA A 249 -12.61 -3.08 -3.26
N LEU A 250 -12.46 -1.96 -3.96
CA LEU A 250 -11.18 -1.40 -4.42
C LEU A 250 -10.17 -1.26 -3.27
N LEU A 251 -10.60 -0.68 -2.15
CA LEU A 251 -9.74 -0.39 -0.99
C LEU A 251 -9.25 -1.67 -0.27
N HIS A 252 -9.83 -2.83 -0.58
CA HIS A 252 -9.34 -4.12 -0.08
C HIS A 252 -8.43 -4.84 -1.09
N GLY A 253 -8.06 -4.18 -2.18
CA GLY A 253 -7.20 -4.75 -3.22
C GLY A 253 -7.96 -5.48 -4.33
N HIS A 254 -9.29 -5.39 -4.38
CA HIS A 254 -10.08 -6.04 -5.42
C HIS A 254 -10.14 -5.19 -6.69
N TYR A 255 -9.02 -5.09 -7.41
CA TYR A 255 -8.93 -4.39 -8.70
C TYR A 255 -8.11 -5.16 -9.74
N TYR A 256 -7.81 -6.42 -9.44
CA TYR A 256 -7.10 -7.37 -10.28
C TYR A 256 -7.59 -8.78 -9.96
N ALA A 257 -7.32 -9.72 -10.87
CA ALA A 257 -7.74 -11.11 -10.79
C ALA A 257 -7.21 -11.80 -9.51
N THR A 258 -8.04 -12.59 -8.81
CA THR A 258 -7.62 -13.28 -7.57
C THR A 258 -6.55 -14.34 -7.78
N GLU A 259 -6.36 -14.77 -9.03
CA GLU A 259 -5.26 -15.61 -9.46
C GLU A 259 -3.88 -14.95 -9.27
N TYR A 260 -3.81 -13.62 -9.16
CA TYR A 260 -2.61 -12.94 -8.69
C TYR A 260 -2.48 -13.10 -7.17
N ARG A 261 -1.44 -13.81 -6.74
CA ARG A 261 -1.18 -14.10 -5.32
C ARG A 261 -0.27 -13.05 -4.71
N PHE A 262 -0.78 -11.82 -4.58
CA PHE A 262 -0.06 -10.76 -3.89
C PHE A 262 -0.33 -10.81 -2.39
N ASP A 263 0.73 -10.65 -1.58
CA ASP A 263 0.61 -10.53 -0.13
C ASP A 263 -0.02 -9.18 0.21
N PHE A 264 -1.21 -9.21 0.81
CA PHE A 264 -1.97 -8.03 1.23
C PHE A 264 -1.13 -7.07 2.09
N TYR A 265 -0.17 -7.59 2.86
CA TYR A 265 0.68 -6.77 3.73
C TYR A 265 1.85 -6.10 3.01
N ARG A 266 2.10 -6.43 1.73
CA ARG A 266 3.21 -5.90 0.92
C ARG A 266 2.77 -4.92 -0.16
N LEU A 267 1.48 -4.67 -0.29
CA LEU A 267 0.93 -3.73 -1.27
C LEU A 267 0.73 -2.35 -0.65
N ILE A 268 0.72 -1.33 -1.51
CA ILE A 268 0.31 0.03 -1.18
C ILE A 268 -1.15 0.21 -1.57
N SER A 269 -1.88 1.06 -0.84
CA SER A 269 -3.26 1.38 -1.19
C SER A 269 -3.38 1.89 -2.64
N PRO A 270 -4.37 1.42 -3.42
CA PRO A 270 -4.57 1.87 -4.80
C PRO A 270 -4.83 3.38 -4.90
N LEU A 271 -5.31 4.03 -3.82
CA LEU A 271 -5.62 5.47 -3.83
C LEU A 271 -4.39 6.37 -4.02
N TYR A 272 -3.18 5.92 -3.70
CA TYR A 272 -1.99 6.72 -3.93
C TYR A 272 -1.78 7.03 -5.41
N ARG A 273 -2.17 6.12 -6.30
CA ARG A 273 -1.83 6.13 -7.73
C ARG A 273 -3.02 5.81 -8.64
N ALA A 274 -4.24 5.94 -8.12
CA ALA A 274 -5.44 5.81 -8.93
C ALA A 274 -5.59 7.06 -9.80
N GLU A 275 -5.82 6.86 -11.09
CA GLU A 275 -6.03 7.91 -12.09
C GLU A 275 -7.30 7.62 -12.87
N LEU A 276 -8.05 8.66 -13.23
CA LEU A 276 -9.19 8.49 -14.14
C LEU A 276 -8.67 8.14 -15.53
N PHE A 277 -9.17 7.06 -16.11
CA PHE A 277 -8.71 6.56 -17.40
C PHE A 277 -9.76 6.75 -18.50
N THR A 278 -9.38 7.48 -19.55
CA THR A 278 -10.23 7.77 -20.72
C THR A 278 -9.61 7.30 -22.04
N GLY A 279 -8.46 6.63 -21.97
CA GLY A 279 -7.71 6.14 -23.14
C GLY A 279 -8.23 4.82 -23.70
N GLU A 280 -7.43 4.22 -24.59
CA GLU A 280 -7.71 2.88 -25.12
C GLU A 280 -7.43 1.82 -24.05
N LEU A 281 -8.44 0.98 -23.80
CA LEU A 281 -8.34 -0.10 -22.82
C LEU A 281 -7.65 -1.32 -23.44
N PRO A 282 -6.89 -2.09 -22.64
CA PRO A 282 -6.49 -3.44 -23.01
C PRO A 282 -7.69 -4.30 -23.42
N GLU A 283 -7.47 -5.28 -24.32
CA GLU A 283 -8.54 -6.11 -24.88
C GLU A 283 -9.40 -6.79 -23.82
N ASN A 284 -8.77 -7.32 -22.76
CA ASN A 284 -9.46 -7.97 -21.63
C ASN A 284 -10.28 -6.98 -20.77
N CYS A 285 -10.04 -5.67 -20.88
CA CYS A 285 -10.79 -4.62 -20.20
C CYS A 285 -11.86 -3.98 -21.09
N SER A 286 -11.97 -4.37 -22.36
CA SER A 286 -12.87 -3.74 -23.35
C SER A 286 -14.34 -3.65 -22.90
N PHE A 287 -14.82 -4.62 -22.10
CA PHE A 287 -16.18 -4.64 -21.55
C PHE A 287 -16.50 -3.40 -20.69
N MET A 288 -15.48 -2.79 -20.07
CA MET A 288 -15.66 -1.66 -19.16
C MET A 288 -16.18 -0.43 -19.90
N LYS A 289 -15.81 -0.21 -21.16
CA LYS A 289 -16.20 0.98 -21.92
C LYS A 289 -17.72 1.08 -22.08
N LEU A 290 -18.35 -0.01 -22.53
CA LEU A 290 -19.80 -0.06 -22.72
C LEU A 290 -20.56 0.08 -21.39
N LEU A 291 -20.06 -0.54 -20.32
CA LEU A 291 -20.68 -0.45 -19.00
C LEU A 291 -20.48 0.94 -18.37
N SER A 292 -19.31 1.54 -18.54
CA SER A 292 -18.99 2.90 -18.09
C SER A 292 -20.00 3.91 -18.65
N GLU A 293 -20.22 3.90 -19.97
CA GLU A 293 -21.20 4.77 -20.63
C GLU A 293 -22.62 4.59 -20.08
N LYS A 294 -23.05 3.34 -19.86
CA LYS A 294 -24.37 3.03 -19.29
C LYS A 294 -24.51 3.49 -17.85
N ILE A 295 -23.48 3.28 -17.02
CA ILE A 295 -23.51 3.64 -15.59
C ILE A 295 -23.38 5.15 -15.41
N HIS A 296 -22.61 5.85 -16.25
CA HIS A 296 -22.61 7.32 -16.26
C HIS A 296 -24.00 7.89 -16.58
N ALA A 297 -24.74 7.25 -17.50
CA ALA A 297 -26.10 7.66 -17.85
C ALA A 297 -27.16 7.32 -16.78
N ASP A 298 -27.03 6.16 -16.11
CA ASP A 298 -27.87 5.71 -15.01
C ASP A 298 -27.00 5.09 -13.91
N PRO A 299 -26.56 5.85 -12.88
CA PRO A 299 -25.70 5.33 -11.82
C PRO A 299 -26.29 4.13 -11.07
N GLY A 300 -27.63 4.03 -10.98
CA GLY A 300 -28.32 2.88 -10.37
C GLY A 300 -28.20 1.60 -11.20
N TYR A 301 -27.72 1.68 -12.44
CA TYR A 301 -27.39 0.51 -13.26
C TYR A 301 -26.24 -0.30 -12.66
N GLY A 302 -25.33 0.34 -11.91
CA GLY A 302 -24.23 -0.35 -11.24
C GLY A 302 -24.71 -1.38 -10.21
N ASP A 303 -25.76 -1.06 -9.43
CA ASP A 303 -26.36 -2.00 -8.48
C ASP A 303 -26.99 -3.21 -9.20
N LYS A 304 -27.65 -2.99 -10.35
CA LYS A 304 -28.23 -4.06 -11.17
C LYS A 304 -27.17 -5.01 -11.74
N VAL A 305 -26.03 -4.47 -12.16
CA VAL A 305 -24.92 -5.29 -12.67
C VAL A 305 -24.33 -6.15 -11.55
N ASP A 306 -24.18 -5.59 -10.36
CA ASP A 306 -23.68 -6.32 -9.18
C ASP A 306 -24.60 -7.50 -8.80
N GLU A 307 -25.92 -7.29 -8.82
CA GLU A 307 -26.93 -8.33 -8.56
C GLU A 307 -26.83 -9.48 -9.56
N VAL A 308 -26.81 -9.17 -10.87
CA VAL A 308 -26.72 -10.20 -11.92
C VAL A 308 -25.41 -11.00 -11.83
N LEU A 309 -24.28 -10.34 -11.56
CA LEU A 309 -23.00 -11.03 -11.42
C LEU A 309 -22.91 -11.89 -10.15
N CYS A 310 -23.63 -11.52 -9.08
CA CYS A 310 -23.77 -12.38 -7.90
C CYS A 310 -24.56 -13.65 -8.23
N ASP A 311 -25.66 -13.53 -8.97
CA ASP A 311 -26.52 -14.67 -9.33
C ASP A 311 -25.84 -15.66 -10.28
N LEU A 312 -24.97 -15.18 -11.17
CA LEU A 312 -24.21 -16.01 -12.12
C LEU A 312 -23.06 -16.80 -11.47
N LYS A 313 -22.74 -16.54 -10.20
CA LYS A 313 -21.69 -17.24 -9.44
C LYS A 313 -22.24 -18.42 -8.61
N LEU A 314 -23.55 -18.61 -8.58
CA LEU A 314 -24.26 -19.75 -7.98
C LEU A 314 -24.40 -20.89 -9.00
#